data_AF-G7YD57-F1
#
_entry.id   AF-G7YD57-F1
#
_cell.length_a   1.000
_cell.length_b   1.000
_cell.length_c   1.000
_cell.angle_alpha   90.00
_cell.angle_beta   90.00
_cell.angle_gamma   90.00
#
_symmetry.space_group_name_H-M   'P 1'
#
loop_
_entity.id
_entity.type
_entity.pdbx_description
1 polymer ?
#
loop_
_entity_poly.entity_id
_entity_poly.type
_entity_poly.pdbx_seq_one_letter_code
_entity_poly.pdbx_strand_id
1 'polypeptide(L)'
;MDGNFNSSVAVESKKYKPQRNTDHGRTDKNPSAMLVSDQHVRALCTEEVDRTATQIEVMNKLRGSGYPASLIRRQLRRVLVPVEKPKREWPGTAVIPYKPGTSETIRRILNTANIRVGFQRGNTLRSVLVQLEDRLPANRTRDCVYKIKCSECIKVYIGQTARELHTRIGEHKRKISKPPRNADEYRALLKDSAIAEHALDTGHKIDLENVEVLRRGLPSTSQRLMAEAVEIAKHPNVNRIEGAELARVWRTVLDQSS
;
A
#
# COMPACT_ATOMS: atom_id res chain seq x y z
N MET A 1 1.48 64.57 26.83
CA MET A 1 2.01 65.35 25.70
C MET A 1 3.27 64.67 25.20
N ASP A 2 3.38 64.07 24.04
CA ASP A 2 2.45 63.40 23.13
C ASP A 2 3.36 62.48 22.32
N GLY A 3 2.87 61.28 21.99
CA GLY A 3 3.52 60.45 21.00
C GLY A 3 3.40 61.09 19.62
N ASN A 4 4.46 61.02 18.83
CA ASN A 4 4.30 60.74 17.40
C ASN A 4 5.61 60.24 16.80
N PHE A 5 5.62 58.94 16.51
CA PHE A 5 6.63 58.27 15.70
C PHE A 5 6.12 58.33 14.26
N ASN A 6 6.77 59.11 13.40
CA ASN A 6 6.52 59.07 11.97
C ASN A 6 7.84 59.31 11.23
N SER A 7 8.36 58.28 10.57
CA SER A 7 9.19 58.47 9.39
C SER A 7 8.98 57.29 8.43
N SER A 8 8.31 57.61 7.32
CA SER A 8 8.22 56.79 6.12
C SER A 8 9.60 56.49 5.57
N VAL A 9 9.88 55.22 5.26
CA VAL A 9 11.00 54.83 4.41
C VAL A 9 10.44 54.08 3.21
N ALA A 10 10.68 54.65 2.02
CA ALA A 10 10.34 54.11 0.72
C ALA A 10 11.08 52.79 0.45
N VAL A 11 10.36 51.79 -0.06
CA VAL A 11 10.95 50.52 -0.51
C VAL A 11 11.05 50.55 -2.04
N GLU A 12 12.29 50.62 -2.51
CA GLU A 12 12.68 50.65 -3.92
C GLU A 12 12.57 49.25 -4.55
N SER A 13 11.82 49.14 -5.64
CA SER A 13 11.54 47.88 -6.34
C SER A 13 12.63 47.60 -7.39
N LYS A 14 13.51 46.63 -7.11
CA LYS A 14 14.53 46.16 -8.06
C LYS A 14 13.89 45.36 -9.20
N LYS A 15 13.90 45.92 -10.42
CA LYS A 15 13.54 45.23 -11.67
C LYS A 15 14.65 44.25 -12.09
N TYR A 16 14.32 42.96 -12.14
CA TYR A 16 15.16 41.92 -12.75
C TYR A 16 14.97 41.89 -14.27
N LYS A 17 16.05 42.01 -15.05
CA LYS A 17 16.07 41.82 -16.52
C LYS A 17 16.70 40.46 -16.83
N PRO A 18 16.05 39.57 -17.60
CA PRO A 18 16.71 38.37 -18.10
C PRO A 18 17.47 38.66 -19.40
N GLN A 19 18.72 38.20 -19.47
CA GLN A 19 19.59 38.24 -20.65
C GLN A 19 19.09 37.28 -21.74
N ARG A 20 19.15 37.72 -23.01
CA ARG A 20 18.92 36.88 -24.18
C ARG A 20 20.20 36.15 -24.54
N ASN A 21 20.15 34.83 -24.65
CA ASN A 21 21.11 34.07 -25.45
C ASN A 21 20.35 33.36 -26.58
N THR A 22 20.77 33.67 -27.80
CA THR A 22 20.46 33.00 -29.06
C THR A 22 21.40 31.80 -29.22
N ASP A 23 20.90 30.59 -29.46
CA ASP A 23 20.97 29.94 -30.78
C ASP A 23 20.66 28.42 -30.78
N HIS A 24 19.86 28.05 -31.78
CA HIS A 24 19.82 26.79 -32.55
C HIS A 24 19.40 25.46 -31.89
N GLY A 25 18.24 24.98 -32.34
CA GLY A 25 17.83 23.57 -32.33
C GLY A 25 16.36 23.45 -32.70
N ARG A 26 16.05 22.93 -33.91
CA ARG A 26 14.69 22.55 -34.31
C ARG A 26 14.14 21.56 -33.27
N THR A 27 13.39 22.07 -32.30
CA THR A 27 12.62 21.25 -31.38
C THR A 27 11.25 21.04 -32.02
N ASP A 28 10.85 19.79 -32.16
CA ASP A 28 9.47 19.42 -32.47
C ASP A 28 8.56 20.07 -31.43
N LYS A 29 7.99 21.23 -31.77
CA LYS A 29 7.09 21.98 -30.91
C LYS A 29 5.75 21.27 -30.88
N ASN A 30 5.69 20.18 -30.12
CA ASN A 30 4.43 19.48 -29.87
C ASN A 30 3.45 20.47 -29.22
N PRO A 31 2.30 20.78 -29.84
CA PRO A 31 1.37 21.79 -29.34
C PRO A 31 0.84 21.45 -27.95
N SER A 32 0.83 20.17 -27.57
CA SER A 32 0.54 19.74 -26.20
C SER A 32 1.60 20.18 -25.20
N ALA A 33 2.89 20.18 -25.55
CA ALA A 33 3.96 20.62 -24.65
C ALA A 33 3.92 22.14 -24.44
N MET A 34 3.63 22.92 -25.49
CA MET A 34 3.51 24.37 -25.40
C MET A 34 2.33 24.81 -24.53
N LEU A 35 1.21 24.07 -24.57
CA LEU A 35 0.04 24.31 -23.71
C LEU A 35 0.27 23.86 -22.26
N VAL A 36 1.08 22.83 -22.02
CA VAL A 36 1.45 22.37 -20.66
C VAL A 36 2.39 23.35 -19.96
N SER A 37 3.35 23.94 -20.70
CA SER A 37 4.19 25.03 -20.17
C SER A 37 3.35 26.27 -19.81
N ASP A 38 2.34 26.61 -20.61
CA ASP A 38 1.39 27.71 -20.32
C ASP A 38 0.55 27.42 -19.05
N GLN A 39 0.23 26.15 -18.79
CA GLN A 39 -0.48 25.72 -17.58
C GLN A 39 0.32 25.97 -16.30
N HIS A 40 1.65 25.81 -16.32
CA HIS A 40 2.53 26.16 -15.20
C HIS A 40 2.59 27.67 -14.95
N VAL A 41 2.52 28.48 -16.02
CA VAL A 41 2.52 29.95 -15.93
C VAL A 41 1.17 30.49 -15.42
N ARG A 42 0.04 29.90 -15.84
CA ARG A 42 -1.30 30.27 -15.34
C ARG A 42 -1.51 30.05 -13.85
N ALA A 43 -0.77 29.13 -13.24
CA ALA A 43 -0.81 28.90 -11.79
C ALA A 43 -0.17 30.04 -10.98
N LEU A 44 0.63 30.89 -11.62
CA LEU A 44 1.33 32.03 -11.00
C LEU A 44 0.61 33.38 -11.21
N CYS A 45 -0.35 33.46 -12.14
CA CYS A 45 -1.06 34.70 -12.47
C CYS A 45 -2.44 34.75 -11.77
N THR A 46 -2.63 35.78 -10.94
CA THR A 46 -3.79 35.95 -10.06
C THR A 46 -4.97 36.69 -10.72
N GLU A 47 -4.76 37.44 -11.80
CA GLU A 47 -5.79 38.27 -12.45
C GLU A 47 -6.39 37.59 -13.70
N GLU A 48 -7.71 37.68 -13.87
CA GLU A 48 -8.46 37.02 -14.96
C GLU A 48 -8.21 37.64 -16.35
N VAL A 49 -7.87 38.93 -16.37
CA VAL A 49 -7.56 39.69 -17.59
C VAL A 49 -6.26 39.19 -18.25
N ASP A 50 -5.23 38.91 -17.45
CA ASP A 50 -3.93 38.40 -17.94
C ASP A 50 -4.04 36.99 -18.53
N ARG A 51 -5.00 36.19 -18.07
CA ARG A 51 -5.29 34.86 -18.63
C ARG A 51 -5.88 34.93 -20.03
N THR A 52 -6.69 35.95 -20.31
CA THR A 52 -7.28 36.13 -21.65
C THR A 52 -6.27 36.69 -22.66
N ALA A 53 -5.40 37.60 -22.22
CA ALA A 53 -4.33 38.15 -23.06
C ALA A 53 -3.28 37.10 -23.46
N THR A 54 -2.81 36.30 -22.50
CA THR A 54 -1.88 35.19 -22.76
C THR A 54 -2.49 34.12 -23.67
N GLN A 55 -3.79 33.83 -23.54
CA GLN A 55 -4.52 32.91 -24.42
C GLN A 55 -4.58 33.39 -25.88
N ILE A 56 -4.85 34.68 -26.10
CA ILE A 56 -4.85 35.27 -27.44
C ILE A 56 -3.46 35.21 -28.05
N GLU A 57 -2.41 35.47 -27.26
CA GLU A 57 -1.02 35.40 -27.70
C GLU A 57 -0.61 33.96 -28.10
N VAL A 58 -0.94 32.96 -27.27
CA VAL A 58 -0.69 31.54 -27.58
C VAL A 58 -1.47 31.10 -28.82
N MET A 59 -2.72 31.55 -28.97
CA MET A 59 -3.53 31.27 -30.15
C MET A 59 -2.91 31.85 -31.43
N ASN A 60 -2.41 33.08 -31.38
CA ASN A 60 -1.76 33.74 -32.52
C ASN A 60 -0.43 33.05 -32.88
N LYS A 61 0.36 32.61 -31.90
CA LYS A 61 1.58 31.82 -32.11
C LYS A 61 1.29 30.44 -32.73
N LEU A 62 0.22 29.77 -32.30
CA LEU A 62 -0.20 28.47 -32.84
C LEU A 62 -0.76 28.60 -34.27
N ARG A 63 -1.48 29.69 -34.59
CA ARG A 63 -1.91 29.98 -35.96
C ARG A 63 -0.73 30.32 -36.88
N GLY A 64 0.23 31.11 -36.38
CA GLY A 64 1.44 31.49 -37.13
C GLY A 64 2.41 30.33 -37.40
N SER A 65 2.27 29.20 -36.70
CA SER A 65 3.03 27.97 -36.93
C SER A 65 2.33 26.96 -37.85
N GLY A 66 1.24 27.36 -38.50
CA GLY A 66 0.57 26.57 -39.55
C GLY A 66 -0.39 25.49 -39.04
N TYR A 67 -0.72 25.47 -37.75
CA TYR A 67 -1.67 24.49 -37.22
C TYR A 67 -3.11 24.80 -37.68
N PRO A 68 -3.88 23.79 -38.12
CA PRO A 68 -5.24 24.01 -38.57
C PRO A 68 -6.14 24.46 -37.41
N ALA A 69 -6.98 25.46 -37.68
CA ALA A 69 -7.84 26.09 -36.67
C ALA A 69 -8.81 25.10 -35.98
N SER A 70 -9.09 23.95 -36.58
CA SER A 70 -9.88 22.87 -35.98
C SER A 70 -9.16 22.19 -34.81
N LEU A 71 -7.84 21.97 -34.92
CA LEU A 71 -7.01 21.38 -33.87
C LEU A 71 -6.89 22.32 -32.67
N ILE A 72 -6.63 23.59 -32.94
CA ILE A 72 -6.52 24.65 -31.91
C ILE A 72 -7.83 24.75 -31.13
N ARG A 73 -8.97 24.88 -31.84
CA ARG A 73 -10.30 24.95 -31.20
C ARG A 73 -10.64 23.70 -30.39
N ARG A 74 -10.24 22.51 -30.85
CA ARG A 74 -10.48 21.24 -30.13
C ARG A 74 -9.69 21.16 -28.83
N GLN A 75 -8.42 21.56 -28.83
CA GLN A 75 -7.61 21.55 -27.62
C GLN A 75 -8.02 22.65 -26.65
N LEU A 76 -8.36 23.84 -27.16
CA LEU A 76 -8.91 24.91 -26.34
C LEU A 76 -10.19 24.48 -25.63
N ARG A 77 -11.12 23.79 -26.31
CA ARG A 77 -12.31 23.24 -25.65
C ARG A 77 -12.00 22.28 -24.50
N ARG A 78 -10.95 21.46 -24.62
CA ARG A 78 -10.52 20.54 -23.55
C ARG A 78 -9.88 21.24 -22.35
N VAL A 79 -9.26 22.40 -22.58
CA VAL A 79 -8.56 23.16 -21.54
C VAL A 79 -9.47 24.21 -20.89
N LEU A 80 -10.36 24.83 -21.67
CA LEU A 80 -11.21 25.94 -21.25
C LEU A 80 -12.56 25.51 -20.68
N VAL A 81 -13.05 24.32 -21.05
CA VAL A 81 -14.21 23.72 -20.41
C VAL A 81 -13.67 22.67 -19.45
N PRO A 82 -13.57 22.97 -18.14
CA PRO A 82 -13.49 21.91 -17.16
C PRO A 82 -14.74 21.08 -17.37
N VAL A 83 -14.62 19.92 -18.00
CA VAL A 83 -15.69 18.93 -17.91
C VAL A 83 -15.70 18.58 -16.43
N GLU A 84 -16.67 19.12 -15.69
CA GLU A 84 -16.96 18.69 -14.33
C GLU A 84 -17.17 17.19 -14.40
N LYS A 85 -16.14 16.43 -14.05
CA LYS A 85 -16.30 15.00 -13.86
C LYS A 85 -17.27 14.89 -12.71
N PRO A 86 -18.41 14.19 -12.86
CA PRO A 86 -19.30 14.00 -11.73
C PRO A 86 -18.45 13.43 -10.60
N LYS A 87 -18.44 14.13 -9.45
CA LYS A 87 -17.84 13.62 -8.21
C LYS A 87 -18.65 12.39 -7.83
N ARG A 88 -18.30 11.25 -8.43
CA ARG A 88 -18.84 9.97 -8.01
C ARG A 88 -18.26 9.72 -6.64
N GLU A 89 -19.08 9.89 -5.62
CA GLU A 89 -18.77 9.41 -4.28
C GLU A 89 -18.79 7.90 -4.35
N TRP A 90 -17.62 7.30 -4.16
CA TRP A 90 -17.47 5.85 -4.15
C TRP A 90 -17.61 5.41 -2.68
N PRO A 91 -18.62 4.59 -2.31
CA PRO A 91 -18.73 3.99 -0.97
C PRO A 91 -17.49 3.21 -0.53
N GLY A 92 -16.67 2.70 -1.47
CA GLY A 92 -15.44 2.00 -1.13
C GLY A 92 -14.53 1.77 -2.34
N THR A 93 -13.29 1.38 -2.07
CA THR A 93 -12.32 0.95 -3.09
C THR A 93 -11.83 -0.47 -2.79
N ALA A 94 -12.04 -1.39 -3.73
CA ALA A 94 -11.47 -2.73 -3.70
C ALA A 94 -10.20 -2.79 -4.56
N VAL A 95 -9.13 -3.38 -4.04
CA VAL A 95 -7.90 -3.63 -4.79
C VAL A 95 -7.75 -5.13 -4.96
N ILE A 96 -7.73 -5.60 -6.22
CA ILE A 96 -7.62 -7.03 -6.53
C ILE A 96 -6.44 -7.29 -7.48
N PRO A 97 -5.76 -8.44 -7.39
CA PRO A 97 -4.77 -8.83 -8.38
C PRO A 97 -5.43 -9.03 -9.75
N TYR A 98 -4.73 -8.64 -10.81
CA TYR A 98 -5.23 -8.85 -12.17
C TYR A 98 -5.12 -10.32 -12.57
N LYS A 99 -6.26 -10.93 -12.91
CA LYS A 99 -6.36 -12.27 -13.49
C LYS A 99 -7.27 -12.18 -14.70
N PRO A 100 -6.77 -12.45 -15.92
CA PRO A 100 -7.56 -12.36 -17.13
C PRO A 100 -8.86 -13.18 -17.03
N GLY A 101 -9.97 -12.58 -17.46
CA GLY A 101 -11.31 -13.18 -17.49
C GLY A 101 -12.07 -13.05 -16.16
N THR A 102 -11.41 -13.32 -15.03
CA THR A 102 -12.07 -13.25 -13.71
C THR A 102 -12.12 -11.82 -13.18
N SER A 103 -11.00 -11.09 -13.26
CA SER A 103 -10.84 -9.77 -12.63
C SER A 103 -11.72 -8.69 -13.27
N GLU A 104 -11.97 -8.79 -14.59
CA GLU A 104 -12.88 -7.92 -15.33
C GLU A 104 -14.34 -8.17 -14.96
N THR A 105 -14.68 -9.43 -14.70
CA THR A 105 -16.02 -9.83 -14.26
C THR A 105 -16.27 -9.32 -12.84
N ILE A 106 -15.30 -9.47 -11.93
CA ILE A 106 -15.35 -8.92 -10.58
C ILE A 106 -15.49 -7.40 -10.62
N ARG A 107 -14.70 -6.72 -11.47
CA ARG A 107 -14.81 -5.27 -11.68
C ARG A 107 -16.21 -4.85 -12.13
N ARG A 108 -16.81 -5.58 -13.08
CA ARG A 108 -18.16 -5.29 -13.56
C ARG A 108 -19.18 -5.36 -12.43
N ILE A 109 -19.15 -6.44 -11.63
CA ILE A 109 -20.06 -6.64 -10.50
C ILE A 109 -19.90 -5.55 -9.43
N LEU A 110 -18.66 -5.25 -9.04
CA LEU A 110 -18.38 -4.24 -8.01
C LEU A 110 -18.71 -2.82 -8.47
N ASN A 111 -18.54 -2.51 -9.76
CA ASN A 111 -18.94 -1.22 -10.31
C ASN A 111 -20.47 -1.02 -10.28
N THR A 112 -21.27 -2.09 -10.43
CA THR A 112 -22.73 -2.02 -10.26
C THR A 112 -23.11 -1.62 -8.82
N ALA A 113 -22.33 -2.06 -7.84
CA ALA A 113 -22.46 -1.64 -6.44
C ALA A 113 -21.78 -0.30 -6.13
N ASN A 114 -21.36 0.46 -7.16
CA ASN A 114 -20.65 1.73 -7.03
C ASN A 114 -19.35 1.62 -6.19
N ILE A 115 -18.66 0.47 -6.21
CA ILE A 115 -17.36 0.26 -5.55
C ILE A 115 -16.25 0.42 -6.58
N ARG A 116 -15.24 1.24 -6.27
CA ARG A 116 -14.11 1.48 -7.17
C ARG A 116 -13.17 0.27 -7.16
N VAL A 117 -12.84 -0.28 -8.32
CA VAL A 117 -11.91 -1.42 -8.42
C VAL A 117 -10.56 -1.02 -9.00
N GLY A 118 -9.52 -1.06 -8.16
CA GLY A 118 -8.13 -0.96 -8.58
C GLY A 118 -7.52 -2.34 -8.84
N PHE A 119 -6.62 -2.42 -9.81
CA PHE A 119 -5.81 -3.64 -9.99
C PHE A 119 -4.45 -3.47 -9.32
N GLN A 120 -4.09 -4.45 -8.50
CA GLN A 120 -2.76 -4.50 -7.90
C GLN A 120 -1.74 -4.85 -8.99
N ARG A 121 -0.62 -4.11 -9.02
CA ARG A 121 0.53 -4.52 -9.82
C ARG A 121 1.10 -5.80 -9.19
N GLY A 122 1.29 -6.83 -10.02
CA GLY A 122 1.98 -8.04 -9.57
C GLY A 122 3.42 -7.76 -9.19
N ASN A 123 4.10 -8.78 -8.67
CA ASN A 123 5.54 -8.73 -8.42
C ASN A 123 6.26 -8.40 -9.74
N THR A 124 7.23 -7.49 -9.69
CA THR A 124 8.02 -7.15 -10.88
C THR A 124 8.96 -8.32 -11.18
N LEU A 125 9.32 -8.50 -12.46
CA LEU A 125 10.36 -9.49 -12.82
C LEU A 125 11.64 -9.27 -12.00
N ARG A 126 11.99 -8.01 -11.74
CA ARG A 126 13.09 -7.65 -10.85
C ARG A 126 12.89 -8.18 -9.44
N SER A 127 11.72 -8.05 -8.81
CA SER A 127 11.51 -8.59 -7.45
C SER A 127 11.50 -10.12 -7.39
N VAL A 128 11.21 -10.80 -8.51
CA VAL A 128 11.24 -12.27 -8.58
C VAL A 128 12.66 -12.79 -8.89
N LEU A 129 13.35 -12.17 -9.85
CA LEU A 129 14.66 -12.60 -10.32
C LEU A 129 15.81 -12.03 -9.48
N VAL A 130 15.63 -10.84 -8.93
CA VAL A 130 16.60 -10.16 -8.07
C VAL A 130 16.08 -10.24 -6.65
N GLN A 131 16.30 -11.38 -6.00
CA GLN A 131 16.41 -11.41 -4.54
C GLN A 131 17.73 -10.71 -4.15
N LEU A 132 17.76 -9.39 -4.26
CA LEU A 132 18.65 -8.59 -3.43
C LEU A 132 18.04 -8.59 -2.02
N GLU A 133 18.87 -8.46 -0.99
CA GLU A 133 18.59 -8.73 0.42
C GLU A 133 18.95 -10.17 0.80
N ASP A 134 20.11 -10.30 1.44
CA ASP A 134 20.52 -11.48 2.19
C ASP A 134 19.34 -12.03 2.97
N ARG A 135 18.97 -13.29 2.72
CA ARG A 135 17.90 -13.95 3.46
C ARG A 135 18.30 -13.90 4.93
N LEU A 136 17.70 -13.00 5.70
CA LEU A 136 17.89 -13.00 7.15
C LEU A 136 17.66 -14.43 7.65
N PRO A 137 18.53 -14.94 8.54
CA PRO A 137 18.33 -16.26 9.11
C PRO A 137 16.91 -16.33 9.69
N ALA A 138 16.26 -17.50 9.63
CA ALA A 138 14.86 -17.67 10.03
C ALA A 138 14.53 -16.96 11.36
N ASN A 139 15.49 -16.99 12.29
CA ASN A 139 15.41 -16.37 13.61
C ASN A 139 15.24 -14.83 13.62
N ARG A 140 15.81 -14.11 12.65
CA ARG A 140 15.68 -12.64 12.52
C ARG A 140 14.55 -12.21 11.57
N THR A 141 13.73 -13.16 11.13
CA THR A 141 12.60 -12.85 10.25
C THR A 141 11.52 -12.12 11.05
N ARG A 142 11.01 -11.02 10.48
CA ARG A 142 9.86 -10.24 10.98
C ARG A 142 8.66 -10.46 10.08
N ASP A 143 7.49 -10.02 10.53
CA ASP A 143 6.26 -9.98 9.71
C ASP A 143 5.97 -11.32 9.01
N CYS A 144 5.95 -12.39 9.80
CA CYS A 144 5.91 -13.76 9.30
C CYS A 144 4.90 -14.63 10.03
N VAL A 145 4.52 -15.73 9.37
CA VAL A 145 3.78 -16.85 9.95
C VAL A 145 4.75 -18.02 10.07
N TYR A 146 4.81 -18.60 11.26
CA TYR A 146 5.73 -19.67 11.62
C TYR A 146 5.00 -20.88 12.18
N LYS A 147 5.70 -22.01 12.19
CA LYS A 147 5.22 -23.31 12.62
C LYS A 147 6.21 -23.92 13.61
N ILE A 148 5.68 -24.43 14.71
CA ILE A 148 6.42 -25.16 15.75
C ILE A 148 5.81 -26.56 15.86
N LYS A 149 6.62 -27.59 15.79
CA LYS A 149 6.17 -28.98 15.90
C LYS A 149 6.21 -29.43 17.36
N CYS A 150 5.23 -30.25 17.76
CA CYS A 150 5.40 -31.09 18.92
C CYS A 150 6.33 -32.25 18.54
N SER A 151 7.27 -32.60 19.43
CA SER A 151 8.20 -33.70 19.18
C SER A 151 7.56 -35.07 19.36
N GLU A 152 6.44 -35.13 20.09
CA GLU A 152 5.80 -36.38 20.54
C GLU A 152 4.40 -36.60 19.96
N CYS A 153 3.84 -35.63 19.21
CA CYS A 153 2.57 -35.82 18.52
C CYS A 153 2.53 -35.12 17.15
N ILE A 154 1.54 -35.47 16.33
CA ILE A 154 1.37 -34.92 14.98
C ILE A 154 0.94 -33.44 14.97
N LYS A 155 0.49 -32.92 16.12
CA LYS A 155 -0.05 -31.56 16.21
C LYS A 155 1.06 -30.52 16.09
N VAL A 156 0.73 -29.40 15.46
CA VAL A 156 1.64 -28.25 15.31
C VAL A 156 1.02 -26.98 15.87
N TYR A 157 1.85 -26.06 16.32
CA TYR A 157 1.44 -24.71 16.64
C TYR A 157 1.79 -23.79 15.49
N ILE A 158 0.82 -22.99 15.03
CA ILE A 158 1.02 -22.03 13.95
C ILE A 158 0.76 -20.64 14.52
N GLY A 159 1.73 -19.75 14.42
CA GLY A 159 1.61 -18.41 14.98
C GLY A 159 2.03 -17.35 13.99
N GLN A 160 1.53 -16.13 14.17
CA GLN A 160 2.07 -14.95 13.49
C GLN A 160 2.90 -14.07 14.43
N THR A 161 3.83 -13.32 13.86
CA THR A 161 4.56 -12.26 14.56
C THR A 161 4.88 -11.09 13.63
N ALA A 162 4.66 -9.87 14.12
CA ALA A 162 5.18 -8.63 13.51
C ALA A 162 6.63 -8.34 13.96
N ARG A 163 7.02 -8.87 15.12
CA ARG A 163 8.36 -8.75 15.69
C ARG A 163 9.27 -9.86 15.17
N GLU A 164 10.55 -9.79 15.51
CA GLU A 164 11.50 -10.83 15.16
C GLU A 164 11.10 -12.18 15.77
N LEU A 165 11.22 -13.23 14.96
CA LEU A 165 10.80 -14.57 15.32
C LEU A 165 11.52 -15.08 16.58
N HIS A 166 12.82 -14.81 16.73
CA HIS A 166 13.59 -15.21 17.90
C HIS A 166 12.99 -14.67 19.21
N THR A 167 12.48 -13.44 19.19
CA THR A 167 11.86 -12.82 20.36
C THR A 167 10.59 -13.57 20.74
N ARG A 168 9.78 -13.93 19.74
CA ARG A 168 8.53 -14.68 19.96
C ARG A 168 8.80 -16.11 20.45
N ILE A 169 9.81 -16.78 19.90
CA ILE A 169 10.26 -18.10 20.39
C ILE A 169 10.73 -18.00 21.84
N GLY A 170 11.49 -16.95 22.18
CA GLY A 170 11.94 -16.70 23.55
C GLY A 170 10.80 -16.52 24.55
N GLU A 171 9.71 -15.85 24.15
CA GLU A 171 8.48 -15.73 24.95
C GLU A 171 7.83 -17.09 25.20
N HIS A 172 7.67 -17.90 24.16
CA HIS A 172 7.12 -19.26 24.28
C HIS A 172 7.97 -20.12 25.20
N LYS A 173 9.30 -20.09 25.03
CA LYS A 173 10.26 -20.81 25.90
C LYS A 173 10.08 -20.44 27.36
N ARG A 174 9.98 -19.14 27.66
CA ARG A 174 9.79 -18.65 29.05
C ARG A 174 8.47 -19.13 29.65
N LYS A 175 7.39 -19.19 28.86
CA LYS A 175 6.09 -19.67 29.31
C LYS A 175 6.07 -21.18 29.56
N ILE A 176 6.78 -21.96 28.73
CA ILE A 176 6.89 -23.42 28.91
C ILE A 176 7.80 -23.77 30.10
N SER A 177 8.92 -23.08 30.27
CA SER A 177 9.88 -23.38 31.35
C SER A 177 9.43 -22.91 32.74
N LYS A 178 8.40 -22.06 32.84
CA LYS A 178 7.86 -21.57 34.11
C LYS A 178 6.47 -22.13 34.34
N PRO A 179 6.34 -23.32 34.96
CA PRO A 179 5.04 -23.86 35.30
C PRO A 179 4.34 -22.92 36.29
N PRO A 180 3.01 -22.79 36.19
CA PRO A 180 2.24 -21.92 37.06
C PRO A 180 2.28 -22.42 38.50
N ARG A 181 2.41 -21.50 39.46
CA ARG A 181 2.53 -21.82 40.89
C ARG A 181 1.18 -21.96 41.59
N ASN A 182 0.15 -21.36 41.02
CA ASN A 182 -1.20 -21.34 41.57
C ASN A 182 -2.24 -21.41 40.45
N ALA A 183 -3.50 -21.60 40.84
CA ALA A 183 -4.62 -21.74 39.90
C ALA A 183 -4.84 -20.48 39.05
N ASP A 184 -4.53 -19.30 39.56
CA ASP A 184 -4.71 -18.05 38.83
C ASP A 184 -3.66 -17.85 37.74
N GLU A 185 -2.39 -18.19 38.02
CA GLU A 185 -1.32 -18.23 37.03
C GLU A 185 -1.59 -19.30 35.96
N TYR A 186 -2.14 -20.47 36.34
CA TYR A 186 -2.53 -21.49 35.37
C TYR A 186 -3.63 -20.96 34.44
N ARG A 187 -4.69 -20.35 34.99
CA ARG A 187 -5.75 -19.71 34.19
C ARG A 187 -5.24 -18.59 33.29
N ALA A 188 -4.29 -17.79 33.75
CA ALA A 188 -3.68 -16.75 32.93
C ALA A 188 -2.88 -17.37 31.77
N LEU A 189 -2.04 -18.37 32.04
CA LEU A 189 -1.25 -19.08 31.03
C LEU A 189 -2.13 -19.75 29.97
N LEU A 190 -3.22 -20.38 30.41
CA LEU A 190 -4.27 -20.96 29.56
C LEU A 190 -4.98 -19.93 28.69
N LYS A 191 -4.89 -18.62 28.94
CA LYS A 191 -5.38 -17.60 28.01
C LYS A 191 -4.29 -17.12 27.06
N ASP A 192 -3.04 -17.29 27.44
CA ASP A 192 -1.92 -16.56 26.88
C ASP A 192 -1.06 -17.35 25.87
N SER A 193 -1.08 -18.69 25.96
CA SER A 193 -0.20 -19.53 25.16
C SER A 193 -0.75 -20.95 24.98
N ALA A 194 -1.35 -21.21 23.82
CA ALA A 194 -1.85 -22.54 23.46
C ALA A 194 -0.74 -23.61 23.41
N ILE A 195 0.49 -23.22 23.07
CA ILE A 195 1.64 -24.14 23.04
C ILE A 195 2.12 -24.52 24.44
N ALA A 196 2.03 -23.60 25.41
CA ALA A 196 2.39 -23.88 26.81
C ALA A 196 1.31 -24.72 27.50
N GLU A 197 0.04 -24.41 27.25
CA GLU A 197 -1.11 -25.25 27.63
C GLU A 197 -0.94 -26.68 27.13
N HIS A 198 -0.68 -26.88 25.83
CA HIS A 198 -0.46 -28.21 25.27
C HIS A 198 0.69 -28.94 25.96
N ALA A 199 1.83 -28.28 26.16
CA ALA A 199 3.00 -28.87 26.81
C ALA A 199 2.71 -29.27 28.28
N LEU A 200 1.93 -28.48 29.01
CA LEU A 200 1.56 -28.78 30.39
C LEU A 200 0.55 -29.93 30.49
N ASP A 201 -0.50 -29.89 29.66
CA ASP A 201 -1.61 -30.87 29.75
C ASP A 201 -1.19 -32.26 29.27
N THR A 202 -0.31 -32.32 28.27
CA THR A 202 0.16 -33.60 27.70
C THR A 202 1.53 -34.04 28.23
N GLY A 203 2.27 -33.15 28.90
CA GLY A 203 3.67 -33.37 29.25
C GLY A 203 4.62 -33.43 28.04
N HIS A 204 4.14 -33.10 26.84
CA HIS A 204 4.93 -33.25 25.63
C HIS A 204 6.03 -32.20 25.48
N LYS A 205 7.14 -32.60 24.87
CA LYS A 205 8.22 -31.71 24.45
C LYS A 205 7.88 -31.00 23.14
N ILE A 206 8.16 -29.70 23.14
CA ILE A 206 7.97 -28.82 21.99
C ILE A 206 9.33 -28.52 21.36
N ASP A 207 9.43 -28.70 20.04
CA ASP A 207 10.65 -28.41 19.29
C ASP A 207 10.77 -26.91 19.00
N LEU A 208 11.33 -26.17 19.96
CA LEU A 208 11.58 -24.73 19.85
C LEU A 208 12.86 -24.39 19.07
N GLU A 209 13.66 -25.38 18.69
CA GLU A 209 14.92 -25.18 17.97
C GLU A 209 14.69 -25.22 16.46
N ASN A 210 13.81 -26.12 15.98
CA ASN A 210 13.49 -26.28 14.56
C ASN A 210 12.19 -25.55 14.17
N VAL A 211 12.16 -24.23 14.36
CA VAL A 211 11.01 -23.41 13.96
C VAL A 211 11.03 -23.14 12.45
N GLU A 212 9.93 -23.49 11.79
CA GLU A 212 9.77 -23.33 10.35
C GLU A 212 9.01 -22.04 10.01
N VAL A 213 9.50 -21.25 9.05
CA VAL A 213 8.81 -20.04 8.58
C VAL A 213 8.00 -20.36 7.33
N LEU A 214 6.67 -20.36 7.45
CA LEU A 214 5.74 -20.73 6.37
C LEU A 214 5.51 -19.58 5.37
N ARG A 215 5.41 -18.35 5.87
CA ARG A 215 5.17 -17.13 5.06
C ARG A 215 6.00 -15.97 5.59
N ARG A 216 6.55 -15.15 4.69
CA ARG A 216 7.39 -13.99 5.00
C ARG A 216 6.85 -12.74 4.32
N GLY A 217 7.24 -11.56 4.83
CA GLY A 217 6.93 -10.29 4.16
C GLY A 217 5.45 -9.93 4.20
N LEU A 218 4.79 -10.18 5.35
CA LEU A 218 3.40 -9.85 5.58
C LEU A 218 3.32 -8.65 6.55
N PRO A 219 3.61 -7.41 6.10
CA PRO A 219 3.67 -6.25 6.99
C PRO A 219 2.30 -5.86 7.56
N SER A 220 1.22 -6.16 6.85
CA SER A 220 -0.14 -5.89 7.32
C SER A 220 -0.62 -6.97 8.29
N THR A 221 -1.21 -6.53 9.41
CA THR A 221 -1.86 -7.42 10.39
C THR A 221 -2.94 -8.29 9.74
N SER A 222 -3.75 -7.74 8.84
CA SER A 222 -4.81 -8.49 8.15
C SER A 222 -4.23 -9.58 7.25
N GLN A 223 -3.10 -9.32 6.58
CA GLN A 223 -2.41 -10.32 5.78
C GLN A 223 -1.88 -11.47 6.65
N ARG A 224 -1.29 -11.14 7.81
CA ARG A 224 -0.80 -12.16 8.76
C ARG A 224 -1.93 -13.01 9.33
N LEU A 225 -3.02 -12.40 9.78
CA LEU A 225 -4.18 -13.12 10.30
C LEU A 225 -4.79 -14.07 9.26
N MET A 226 -4.93 -13.62 8.01
CA MET A 226 -5.45 -14.45 6.94
C MET A 226 -4.50 -15.60 6.60
N ALA A 227 -3.20 -15.32 6.49
CA ALA A 227 -2.20 -16.34 6.23
C ALA A 227 -2.13 -17.38 7.37
N GLU A 228 -2.15 -16.93 8.62
CA GLU A 228 -2.20 -17.79 9.81
C GLU A 228 -3.42 -18.70 9.79
N ALA A 229 -4.62 -18.15 9.57
CA ALA A 229 -5.84 -18.94 9.49
C ALA A 229 -5.78 -20.00 8.38
N VAL A 230 -5.26 -19.65 7.20
CA VAL A 230 -5.07 -20.59 6.08
C VAL A 230 -4.12 -21.74 6.45
N GLU A 231 -3.01 -21.44 7.12
CA GLU A 231 -2.07 -22.49 7.52
C GLU A 231 -2.60 -23.34 8.69
N ILE A 232 -3.37 -22.75 9.63
CA ILE A 232 -4.08 -23.48 10.69
C ILE A 232 -5.07 -24.50 10.09
N ALA A 233 -5.83 -24.11 9.07
CA ALA A 233 -6.79 -25.00 8.43
C ALA A 233 -6.16 -26.20 7.72
N LYS A 234 -4.90 -26.09 7.26
CA LYS A 234 -4.19 -27.16 6.54
C LYS A 234 -3.54 -28.20 7.45
N HIS A 235 -3.44 -27.94 8.75
CA HIS A 235 -2.63 -28.75 9.65
C HIS A 235 -3.38 -29.15 10.92
N PRO A 236 -3.19 -30.39 11.42
CA PRO A 236 -3.63 -30.73 12.77
C PRO A 236 -2.88 -29.85 13.75
N ASN A 237 -3.59 -29.07 14.54
CA ASN A 237 -2.98 -27.98 15.31
C ASN A 237 -3.40 -27.97 16.78
N VAL A 238 -2.61 -27.27 17.59
CA VAL A 238 -2.90 -26.97 19.00
C VAL A 238 -3.49 -25.57 19.18
N ASN A 239 -3.72 -24.83 18.10
CA ASN A 239 -4.23 -23.48 18.17
C ASN A 239 -5.67 -23.47 18.70
N ARG A 240 -6.01 -22.42 19.47
CA ARG A 240 -7.40 -22.17 19.85
C ARG A 240 -8.13 -21.57 18.66
N ILE A 241 -9.38 -21.99 18.46
CA ILE A 241 -10.23 -21.61 17.33
C ILE A 241 -10.78 -20.16 17.48
N GLU A 242 -10.44 -19.45 18.56
CA GLU A 242 -10.89 -18.06 18.83
C GLU A 242 -10.29 -16.98 17.88
N GLY A 243 -9.57 -17.38 16.83
CA GLY A 243 -8.94 -16.49 15.85
C GLY A 243 -9.87 -16.06 14.69
N ALA A 244 -9.29 -15.37 13.70
CA ALA A 244 -10.01 -15.00 12.48
C ALA A 244 -10.51 -16.25 11.75
N GLU A 245 -11.83 -16.48 11.80
CA GLU A 245 -12.42 -17.61 11.10
C GLU A 245 -12.32 -17.45 9.59
N LEU A 246 -11.80 -18.47 8.93
CA LEU A 246 -11.89 -18.57 7.48
C LEU A 246 -13.36 -18.71 7.08
N ALA A 247 -13.80 -17.78 6.23
CA ALA A 247 -15.12 -17.86 5.64
C ALA A 247 -15.30 -19.23 4.95
N ARG A 248 -16.52 -19.77 5.02
CA ARG A 248 -16.84 -21.15 4.59
C ARG A 248 -16.34 -21.48 3.17
N VAL A 249 -16.37 -20.50 2.29
CA VAL A 249 -15.90 -20.61 0.88
C VAL A 249 -14.40 -20.95 0.81
N TRP A 250 -13.58 -20.41 1.70
CA TRP A 250 -12.15 -20.71 1.72
C TRP A 250 -11.87 -22.12 2.20
N ARG A 251 -12.64 -22.63 3.18
CA ARG A 251 -12.52 -24.02 3.64
C ARG A 251 -12.80 -25.01 2.51
N THR A 252 -13.88 -24.80 1.76
CA THR A 252 -14.22 -25.69 0.63
C THR A 252 -13.14 -25.74 -0.45
N VAL A 253 -12.43 -24.64 -0.70
CA VAL A 253 -11.33 -24.62 -1.68
C VAL A 253 -10.10 -25.35 -1.15
N LEU A 254 -9.79 -25.21 0.14
CA LEU A 254 -8.65 -25.89 0.77
C LEU A 254 -8.85 -27.41 0.80
N ASP A 255 -10.06 -27.87 1.13
CA ASP A 255 -10.40 -29.30 1.16
C ASP A 255 -10.32 -29.95 -0.23
N GLN A 256 -10.61 -29.21 -1.30
CA GLN A 256 -10.51 -29.71 -2.68
C GLN A 256 -9.07 -29.80 -3.21
N SER A 257 -8.11 -29.19 -2.51
CA SER A 257 -6.71 -29.08 -2.95
C SER A 257 -5.75 -30.01 -2.21
N SER A 258 -6.28 -30.91 -1.37
CA SER A 258 -5.51 -31.86 -0.53
C SER A 258 -5.45 -33.25 -1.14
#